data_AF-A0A1U7F455-F1
#
_entry.id   AF-A0A1U7F455-F1
#
_cell.length_a   1.000
_cell.length_b   1.000
_cell.length_c   1.000
_cell.angle_alpha   90.00
_cell.angle_beta   90.00
_cell.angle_gamma   90.00
#
_symmetry.space_group_name_H-M   'P 1'
#
loop_
_entity.id
_entity.type
_entity.pdbx_description
1 polymer ?
#
loop_
_entity_poly.entity_id
_entity_poly.type
_entity_poly.pdbx_seq_one_letter_code
_entity_poly.pdbx_strand_id
1 'polypeptide(L)'
;MAAPTERFHVLSQLDHLQSKYTGTGHADTTRWEWLVNQHRDTYASMIGHPDHLSLIAVCENESRARVRFNLLNQMIAPCGPPPEKSPLDE
;
A
#
# COMPACT_ATOMS: atom_id res chain seq x y z
N MET A 1 4.36 3.60 35.52
CA MET A 1 4.96 2.81 34.43
C MET A 1 4.15 1.53 34.29
N ALA A 2 3.58 1.23 33.12
CA ALA A 2 2.84 -0.02 32.90
C ALA A 2 3.77 -1.22 33.15
N ALA A 3 3.24 -2.27 33.79
CA ALA A 3 3.99 -3.50 34.04
C ALA A 3 4.50 -4.11 32.71
N PRO A 4 5.65 -4.80 32.69
CA PRO A 4 6.16 -5.42 31.47
C PRO A 4 5.14 -6.30 30.73
N THR A 5 4.30 -7.03 31.47
CA THR A 5 3.22 -7.87 30.94
C THR A 5 2.16 -7.07 30.17
N GLU A 6 1.76 -5.91 30.71
CA GLU A 6 0.81 -5.01 30.04
C GLU A 6 1.39 -4.48 28.72
N ARG A 7 2.69 -4.19 28.67
CA ARG A 7 3.35 -3.75 27.42
C ARG A 7 3.34 -4.82 26.34
N PHE A 8 3.60 -6.09 26.68
CA PHE A 8 3.53 -7.20 25.72
C PHE A 8 2.11 -7.37 25.16
N HIS A 9 1.09 -7.20 25.99
CA HIS A 9 -0.30 -7.26 25.55
C HIS A 9 -0.67 -6.11 24.60
N VAL A 10 -0.18 -4.89 24.85
CA VAL A 10 -0.40 -3.75 23.95
C VAL A 10 0.29 -3.94 22.60
N LEU A 11 1.54 -4.44 22.59
CA LEU A 11 2.28 -4.66 21.35
C LEU A 11 1.61 -5.72 20.47
N SER A 12 1.17 -6.84 21.05
CA SER A 12 0.47 -7.88 20.28
C SER A 12 -0.87 -7.40 19.71
N GLN A 13 -1.58 -6.52 20.41
CA GLN A 13 -2.79 -5.87 19.89
C GLN A 13 -2.47 -4.93 18.73
N LEU A 14 -1.37 -4.17 18.80
CA LEU A 14 -0.94 -3.29 17.70
C LEU A 14 -0.54 -4.08 16.46
N ASP A 15 0.25 -5.15 16.61
CA ASP A 15 0.62 -6.05 15.51
C ASP A 15 -0.64 -6.67 14.86
N HIS A 16 -1.62 -7.07 15.69
CA HIS A 16 -2.90 -7.55 15.20
C HIS A 16 -3.67 -6.48 14.39
N LEU A 17 -3.67 -5.22 14.82
CA LEU A 17 -4.30 -4.14 14.06
C LEU A 17 -3.57 -3.83 12.75
N GLN A 18 -2.24 -3.83 12.77
CA GLN A 18 -1.41 -3.57 11.58
C GLN A 18 -1.54 -4.68 10.53
N SER A 19 -1.64 -5.94 10.96
CA SER A 19 -1.94 -7.06 10.05
C SER A 19 -3.34 -6.97 9.43
N LYS A 20 -4.32 -6.44 10.17
CA LYS A 20 -5.69 -6.23 9.66
C LYS A 20 -5.79 -5.06 8.68
N TYR A 21 -5.10 -3.95 8.96
CA TYR A 21 -5.15 -2.73 8.17
C TYR A 21 -3.82 -2.50 7.45
N THR A 22 -3.72 -3.13 6.28
CA THR A 22 -2.56 -2.99 5.39
C THR A 22 -2.33 -1.52 5.02
N GLY A 23 -1.07 -1.09 4.98
CA GLY A 23 -0.69 0.28 4.63
C GLY A 23 -0.55 1.25 5.82
N THR A 24 -0.93 0.86 7.04
CA THR A 24 -0.77 1.70 8.24
C THR A 24 0.69 1.94 8.64
N GLY A 25 1.57 0.97 8.35
CA GLY A 25 2.99 1.04 8.64
C GLY A 25 3.34 0.82 10.12
N HIS A 26 4.62 0.56 10.35
CA HIS A 26 5.28 0.42 11.65
C HIS A 26 6.73 0.93 11.55
N ALA A 27 7.46 0.94 12.67
CA ALA A 27 8.83 1.47 12.72
C ALA A 27 9.79 0.77 11.74
N ASP A 28 9.59 -0.53 11.49
CA ASP A 28 10.43 -1.34 10.59
C ASP A 28 9.90 -1.39 9.14
N THR A 29 8.86 -0.62 8.81
CA THR A 29 8.35 -0.57 7.43
C THR A 29 9.43 0.01 6.51
N THR A 30 9.80 -0.77 5.51
CA THR A 30 10.81 -0.37 4.53
C THR A 30 10.28 0.74 3.63
N ARG A 31 11.20 1.53 3.07
CA ARG A 31 10.87 2.54 2.06
C ARG A 31 10.09 1.93 0.88
N TRP A 32 10.45 0.72 0.47
CA TRP A 32 9.78 0.04 -0.64
C TRP A 32 8.34 -0.32 -0.28
N GLU A 33 8.10 -0.91 0.90
CA GLU A 33 6.74 -1.23 1.36
C GLU A 33 5.86 0.02 1.47
N TRP A 34 6.39 1.12 2.01
CA TRP A 34 5.68 2.39 2.09
C TRP A 34 5.29 2.91 0.69
N LEU A 35 6.24 2.93 -0.25
CA LEU A 35 5.98 3.35 -1.63
C LEU A 35 4.93 2.47 -2.29
N VAL A 36 5.02 1.15 -2.16
CA VAL A 36 4.05 0.22 -2.76
C VAL A 36 2.63 0.49 -2.25
N ASN A 37 2.46 0.67 -0.94
CA ASN A 37 1.16 1.01 -0.35
C ASN A 37 0.65 2.37 -0.86
N GLN A 38 1.51 3.39 -0.88
CA GLN A 38 1.15 4.71 -1.39
C GLN A 38 0.65 4.68 -2.84
N HIS A 39 1.31 3.91 -3.72
CA HIS A 39 0.88 3.80 -5.12
C HIS A 39 -0.44 3.04 -5.25
N ARG A 40 -0.64 1.97 -4.46
CA ARG A 40 -1.90 1.22 -4.44
C ARG A 40 -3.06 2.09 -3.98
N ASP A 41 -2.87 2.93 -2.96
CA ASP A 41 -3.88 3.87 -2.50
C ASP A 41 -4.25 4.90 -3.58
N THR A 42 -3.25 5.42 -4.30
CA THR A 42 -3.47 6.32 -5.43
C THR A 42 -4.27 5.64 -6.55
N TYR A 43 -3.88 4.44 -6.96
CA TYR A 43 -4.62 3.70 -7.98
C TYR A 43 -6.04 3.33 -7.54
N ALA A 44 -6.22 2.93 -6.28
CA ALA A 44 -7.53 2.66 -5.71
C ALA A 44 -8.42 3.91 -5.76
N SER A 45 -7.87 5.09 -5.44
CA SER A 45 -8.58 6.37 -5.56
C SER A 45 -8.92 6.71 -7.00
N MET A 46 -8.00 6.50 -7.95
CA MET A 46 -8.25 6.74 -9.38
C MET A 46 -9.34 5.81 -9.93
N ILE A 47 -9.39 4.56 -9.48
CA ILE A 47 -10.40 3.57 -9.89
C ILE A 47 -11.75 3.83 -9.21
N GLY A 48 -11.74 4.20 -7.93
CA GLY A 48 -12.94 4.33 -7.09
C GLY A 48 -13.73 5.60 -7.35
N HIS A 49 -13.07 6.69 -7.76
CA HIS A 49 -13.73 7.96 -8.08
C HIS A 49 -14.04 8.05 -9.59
N PRO A 50 -15.33 8.10 -9.99
CA PRO A 50 -15.71 8.11 -11.40
C PRO A 50 -15.13 9.28 -12.19
N ASP A 51 -14.96 10.44 -11.57
CA ASP A 51 -14.42 11.64 -12.20
C ASP A 51 -12.93 11.49 -12.52
N HIS A 52 -12.15 10.93 -11.58
CA HIS A 52 -10.73 10.62 -11.81
C HIS A 52 -10.56 9.57 -12.89
N LEU A 53 -11.34 8.48 -12.84
CA LEU A 53 -11.28 7.44 -13.87
C LEU A 53 -11.62 8.00 -15.25
N SER A 54 -12.62 8.89 -15.34
CA SER A 54 -13.03 9.51 -16.60
C SER A 54 -12.00 10.50 -17.12
N LEU A 55 -11.37 11.28 -16.23
CA LEU A 55 -10.27 12.17 -16.59
C LEU A 55 -9.11 11.38 -17.23
N ILE A 56 -8.68 10.30 -16.60
CA ILE A 56 -7.59 9.45 -17.12
C ILE A 56 -8.01 8.81 -18.46
N ALA A 57 -9.24 8.31 -18.56
CA ALA A 57 -9.77 7.73 -19.80
C ALA A 57 -9.75 8.71 -20.97
N VAL A 58 -10.09 9.98 -20.74
CA VAL A 58 -10.02 11.02 -21.76
C VAL A 58 -8.56 11.34 -22.12
N CYS A 59 -7.68 11.48 -21.13
CA CYS A 59 -6.26 11.80 -21.36
C CYS A 59 -5.51 10.67 -22.09
N GLU A 60 -5.77 9.41 -21.76
CA GLU A 60 -5.16 8.24 -22.42
C GLU A 60 -5.86 7.87 -23.73
N ASN A 61 -6.98 8.52 -24.07
CA ASN A 61 -7.83 8.19 -25.21
C ASN A 61 -8.24 6.69 -25.23
N GLU A 62 -8.62 6.20 -24.06
CA GLU A 62 -8.97 4.80 -23.82
C GLU A 62 -10.34 4.69 -23.15
N SER A 63 -10.99 3.53 -23.29
CA SER A 63 -12.27 3.33 -22.59
C SER A 63 -12.06 3.31 -21.07
N ARG A 64 -13.05 3.77 -20.30
CA ARG A 64 -13.03 3.71 -18.82
C ARG A 64 -12.77 2.29 -18.29
N ALA A 65 -13.29 1.27 -18.99
CA ALA A 65 -13.08 -0.12 -18.65
C ALA A 65 -11.61 -0.54 -18.85
N ARG A 66 -10.99 -0.11 -19.96
CA ARG A 66 -9.58 -0.37 -20.26
C ARG A 66 -8.65 0.31 -19.26
N VAL A 67 -8.89 1.59 -18.96
CA VAL A 67 -8.12 2.31 -17.94
C VAL A 67 -8.24 1.63 -16.58
N ARG A 68 -9.45 1.27 -16.16
CA ARG A 68 -9.66 0.54 -14.90
C ARG A 68 -8.86 -0.77 -14.87
N PHE A 69 -8.88 -1.53 -15.96
CA PHE A 69 -8.11 -2.76 -16.08
C PHE A 69 -6.60 -2.49 -16.00
N ASN A 70 -6.10 -1.48 -16.71
CA ASN A 70 -4.69 -1.09 -16.69
C ASN A 70 -4.25 -0.69 -15.28
N LEU A 71 -5.00 0.17 -14.59
CA LEU A 71 -4.72 0.59 -13.22
C LEU A 71 -4.70 -0.59 -12.24
N LEU A 72 -5.65 -1.53 -12.36
CA LEU A 72 -5.64 -2.75 -11.54
C LEU A 72 -4.40 -3.61 -11.76
N ASN A 73 -3.93 -3.74 -13.01
CA ASN A 73 -2.69 -4.47 -13.30
C ASN A 73 -1.46 -3.78 -12.70
N GLN A 74 -1.42 -2.44 -12.68
CA GLN A 74 -0.34 -1.68 -12.06
C GLN A 74 -0.29 -1.86 -10.53
N MET A 75 -1.41 -2.19 -9.87
CA MET A 75 -1.45 -2.40 -8.42
C MET A 75 -0.69 -3.65 -7.94
N ILE A 76 -0.39 -4.60 -8.84
CA ILE A 76 0.29 -5.86 -8.48
C ILE A 76 1.70 -5.54 -7.93
N ALA A 77 2.49 -4.80 -8.71
CA ALA A 77 3.87 -4.44 -8.38
C ALA A 77 4.20 -3.02 -8.87
N PRO A 78 3.58 -1.97 -8.26
CA PRO A 78 3.70 -0.59 -8.76
C PRO A 78 5.13 -0.04 -8.69
N CYS A 79 5.95 -0.58 -7.80
CA CYS A 79 7.33 -0.14 -7.58
C CYS A 79 8.35 -1.21 -7.99
N GLY A 80 7.95 -2.20 -8.80
CA GLY A 80 8.80 -3.33 -9.17
C GLY A 80 9.09 -4.30 -8.01
N PRO A 81 10.08 -5.20 -8.16
CA PRO A 81 10.44 -6.15 -7.10
C PRO A 81 11.02 -5.43 -5.88
N PRO A 82 10.94 -6.04 -4.68
CA PRO A 82 11.57 -5.50 -3.49
C PRO A 82 13.10 -5.41 -3.66
N PRO A 83 13.75 -4.40 -3.06
CA PRO A 83 15.21 -4.30 -3.07
C PRO A 83 15.83 -5.49 -2.34
N GLU A 84 17.07 -5.83 -2.71
CA GLU A 84 17.87 -6.80 -1.95
C GLU A 84 18.06 -6.28 -0.52
N LYS A 85 17.84 -7.16 0.47
CA LYS A 85 18.08 -6.83 1.87
C LYS A 85 19.58 -6.68 2.08
N SER A 86 20.00 -5.63 2.80
CA SER A 86 21.39 -5.54 3.21
C SER A 86 21.72 -6.74 4.11
N PRO A 87 22.89 -7.37 3.99
CA PRO A 87 23.35 -8.35 4.98
C PRO A 87 23.46 -7.79 6.40
N LEU A 88 23.42 -6.46 6.56
CA LEU A 88 23.41 -5.77 7.85
C LEU A 88 22.00 -5.61 8.45
N ASP A 89 20.95 -5.84 7.65
CA ASP A 89 19.54 -5.73 8.07
C ASP A 89 18.98 -7.09 8.56
N GLU A 90 19.78 -8.16 8.52
CA GLU A 90 19.49 -9.47 9.14
C GLU A 90 20.05 -9.54 10.58
#